data_AF-A0A0Q7ZA77-F1
#
_entry.id   AF-A0A0Q7ZA77-F1
#
_cell.length_a   1.000
_cell.length_b   1.000
_cell.length_c   1.000
_cell.angle_alpha   90.00
_cell.angle_beta   90.00
_cell.angle_gamma   90.00
#
_symmetry.space_group_name_H-M   'P 1'
#
loop_
_entity.id
_entity.type
_entity.pdbx_description
1 polymer ?
#
loop_
_entity_poly.entity_id
_entity_poly.type
_entity_poly.pdbx_seq_one_letter_code
_entity_poly.pdbx_strand_id
1 'polypeptide(L)'
;MAADLYGEMQLEAHPPARHSARDYLHGVLVTAIAALAAAWLADHYAVPLVLMGLLIGLALSFLSQDKRTHAGLDLMSQTALRIGIVLVGARITAAQLVDLGPLPFALLVAIMIAVIVITVASARLFRQDRHAALLAGGATAICGASAALALYSLIGDKRVDQARFTLTLVGITVASALAMTLYPVLAAQLGLTDAQAGFLIGASIHDVAQAIGGGFSFSAPAGEVATIVKLTRVALLAPMLMLVGLWLARSKDDAAGKARIPLRLPWFILGFLAIAAINSLVAIPKPVTDGAATAAQALLLLAIVATAMKARLHLLLDQGWRSFAPIIVATVTSFLLSLGGALLL
;
A
#
# COMPACT_ATOMS: atom_id res chain seq x y z
N MET A 1 37.21 11.58 13.03
CA MET A 1 37.58 10.35 12.31
C MET A 1 36.49 9.31 12.55
N ALA A 2 35.44 9.34 11.72
CA ALA A 2 34.31 8.40 11.56
C ALA A 2 33.12 9.17 10.95
N ALA A 3 33.28 9.67 9.73
CA ALA A 3 32.24 10.44 9.03
C ALA A 3 32.45 10.37 7.52
N ASP A 4 32.35 9.16 6.95
CA ASP A 4 31.99 8.97 5.54
C ASP A 4 31.77 7.47 5.28
N LEU A 5 30.52 7.00 5.34
CA LEU A 5 30.18 5.62 4.96
C LEU A 5 29.35 5.54 3.67
N TYR A 6 28.98 6.68 3.07
CA TYR A 6 28.09 6.73 1.89
C TYR A 6 28.39 7.85 0.87
N GLY A 7 29.45 8.65 1.01
CA GLY A 7 29.92 9.58 -0.03
C GLY A 7 29.05 10.82 -0.27
N GLU A 8 28.15 11.16 0.65
CA GLU A 8 27.14 12.21 0.46
C GLU A 8 27.71 13.63 0.40
N MET A 9 28.95 13.89 0.88
CA MET A 9 29.58 15.22 0.73
C MET A 9 30.12 15.50 -0.69
N GLN A 10 30.11 14.51 -1.59
CA GLN A 10 30.51 14.73 -3.00
C GLN A 10 29.33 15.02 -3.94
N LEU A 11 28.08 14.93 -3.45
CA LEU A 11 26.88 15.10 -4.29
C LEU A 11 26.50 16.56 -4.57
N GLU A 12 27.07 17.54 -3.88
CA GLU A 12 26.86 18.96 -4.21
C GLU A 12 27.85 19.50 -5.27
N ALA A 13 28.84 18.72 -5.69
CA ALA A 13 29.90 19.17 -6.59
C ALA A 13 29.89 18.55 -7.99
N HIS A 14 29.02 17.56 -8.30
CA HIS A 14 29.00 16.90 -9.61
C HIS A 14 27.59 16.90 -10.21
N PRO A 15 27.41 17.30 -11.49
CA PRO A 15 26.13 17.15 -12.18
C PRO A 15 25.72 15.66 -12.17
N PRO A 16 24.41 15.34 -12.15
CA PRO A 16 23.96 13.95 -12.10
C PRO A 16 24.61 13.18 -13.25
N ALA A 17 25.36 12.13 -12.91
CA ALA A 17 25.98 11.26 -13.89
C ALA A 17 24.89 10.82 -14.88
N ARG A 18 25.12 11.02 -16.18
CA ARG A 18 24.20 10.57 -17.23
C ARG A 18 24.18 9.05 -17.20
N HIS A 19 23.23 8.47 -16.46
CA HIS A 19 23.01 7.04 -16.47
C HIS A 19 22.65 6.59 -17.88
N SER A 20 23.40 5.63 -18.40
CA SER A 20 23.09 4.99 -19.68
C SER A 20 21.88 4.07 -19.49
N ALA A 21 21.09 3.83 -20.54
CA ALA A 21 20.00 2.84 -20.49
C ALA A 21 20.49 1.44 -20.03
N ARG A 22 21.78 1.14 -20.24
CA ARG A 22 22.45 -0.09 -19.78
C ARG A 22 22.57 -0.19 -18.26
N ASP A 23 22.60 0.94 -17.55
CA ASP A 23 22.74 0.98 -16.08
C ASP A 23 21.44 0.55 -15.40
N TYR A 24 20.29 0.79 -16.04
CA TYR A 24 18.98 0.34 -15.54
C TYR A 24 18.69 -1.12 -15.90
N LEU A 25 19.26 -1.62 -17.00
CA LEU A 25 18.89 -2.90 -17.61
C LEU A 25 18.97 -4.07 -16.62
N HIS A 26 20.05 -4.19 -15.88
CA HIS A 26 20.29 -5.33 -14.98
C HIS A 26 19.23 -5.42 -13.87
N GLY A 27 19.00 -4.31 -13.15
CA GLY A 27 18.01 -4.28 -12.09
C GLY A 27 16.58 -4.48 -12.60
N VAL A 28 16.24 -3.91 -13.75
CA VAL A 28 14.92 -4.09 -14.38
C VAL A 28 14.70 -5.53 -14.80
N LEU A 29 15.67 -6.16 -15.48
CA LEU A 29 15.56 -7.55 -15.94
C LEU A 29 15.39 -8.51 -14.76
N VAL A 30 16.22 -8.38 -13.73
CA VAL A 30 16.13 -9.26 -12.56
C VAL A 30 14.78 -9.09 -11.87
N THR A 31 14.31 -7.85 -11.69
CA THR A 31 12.99 -7.59 -11.10
C THR A 31 11.87 -8.20 -11.94
N ALA A 32 11.93 -8.06 -13.28
CA ALA A 32 10.93 -8.60 -14.18
C ALA A 32 10.90 -10.13 -14.17
N ILE A 33 12.05 -10.79 -14.19
CA ILE A 33 12.15 -12.24 -14.09
C ILE A 33 11.57 -12.72 -12.75
N ALA A 34 11.94 -12.08 -11.64
CA ALA A 34 11.42 -12.39 -10.33
C ALA A 34 9.90 -12.17 -10.21
N ALA A 35 9.37 -11.10 -10.80
CA ALA A 35 7.93 -10.83 -10.84
C ALA A 35 7.16 -11.86 -11.69
N LEU A 36 7.71 -12.28 -12.83
CA LEU A 36 7.12 -13.33 -13.67
C LEU A 36 7.14 -14.69 -12.97
N ALA A 37 8.25 -15.04 -12.31
CA ALA A 37 8.33 -16.23 -11.48
C ALA A 37 7.30 -16.19 -10.34
N ALA A 38 7.12 -15.02 -9.71
CA ALA A 38 6.12 -14.82 -8.68
C ALA A 38 4.70 -14.98 -9.21
N ALA A 39 4.40 -14.43 -10.39
CA ALA A 39 3.10 -14.56 -11.01
C ALA A 39 2.77 -16.02 -11.35
N TRP A 40 3.72 -16.75 -11.93
CA TRP A 40 3.54 -18.16 -12.26
C TRP A 40 3.32 -19.02 -11.00
N LEU A 41 4.13 -18.81 -9.96
CA LEU A 41 3.99 -19.54 -8.69
C LEU A 41 2.70 -19.19 -7.95
N ALA A 42 2.31 -17.92 -7.96
CA ALA A 42 1.06 -17.46 -7.34
C ALA A 42 -0.16 -18.12 -7.99
N ASP A 43 -0.18 -18.18 -9.32
CA ASP A 43 -1.24 -18.83 -10.09
C ASP A 43 -1.29 -20.35 -9.83
N HIS A 44 -0.12 -21.01 -9.88
CA HIS A 44 -0.04 -22.47 -9.73
C HIS A 44 -0.37 -22.98 -8.32
N TYR A 45 0.00 -22.22 -7.27
CA TYR A 45 -0.20 -22.60 -5.87
C TYR A 45 -1.36 -21.86 -5.19
N ALA A 46 -2.13 -21.04 -5.93
CA ALA A 46 -3.20 -20.20 -5.39
C ALA A 46 -2.76 -19.29 -4.22
N VAL A 47 -1.50 -18.84 -4.24
CA VAL A 47 -0.94 -17.94 -3.22
C VAL A 47 -1.15 -16.49 -3.67
N PRO A 48 -1.44 -15.53 -2.76
CA PRO A 48 -1.59 -14.14 -3.14
C PRO A 48 -0.37 -13.58 -3.90
N LEU A 49 -0.61 -13.01 -5.08
CA LEU A 49 0.42 -12.52 -5.99
C LEU A 49 1.44 -11.58 -5.32
N VAL A 50 0.94 -10.63 -4.53
CA VAL A 50 1.77 -9.68 -3.78
C VAL A 50 2.67 -10.38 -2.76
N LEU A 51 2.16 -11.42 -2.08
CA LEU A 51 2.94 -12.20 -1.12
C LEU A 51 4.05 -12.95 -1.83
N MET A 52 3.72 -13.62 -2.93
CA MET A 52 4.71 -14.37 -3.71
C MET A 52 5.80 -13.44 -4.26
N GLY A 53 5.42 -12.27 -4.80
CA GLY A 53 6.37 -11.27 -5.28
C GLY A 53 7.33 -10.79 -4.17
N LEU A 54 6.80 -10.55 -2.98
CA LEU A 54 7.57 -10.15 -1.81
C LEU A 54 8.52 -11.26 -1.33
N LEU A 55 8.05 -12.51 -1.26
CA LEU A 55 8.86 -13.65 -0.84
C LEU A 55 9.99 -13.95 -1.82
N ILE A 56 9.71 -13.94 -3.13
CA ILE A 56 10.74 -14.12 -4.16
C ILE A 56 11.72 -12.95 -4.16
N GLY A 57 11.24 -11.71 -4.04
CA GLY A 57 12.11 -10.55 -3.94
C GLY A 57 13.03 -10.63 -2.72
N LEU A 58 12.52 -11.05 -1.56
CA LEU A 58 13.32 -11.30 -0.36
C LEU A 58 14.34 -12.43 -0.55
N ALA A 59 13.95 -13.54 -1.18
CA ALA A 59 14.86 -14.65 -1.48
C ALA A 59 16.00 -14.22 -2.41
N LEU A 60 15.73 -13.25 -3.30
CA LEU A 60 16.69 -12.67 -4.23
C LEU A 60 17.38 -11.41 -3.69
N SER A 61 17.27 -11.12 -2.38
CA SER A 61 17.79 -9.87 -1.82
C SER A 61 19.31 -9.73 -1.92
N PHE A 62 20.05 -10.84 -2.04
CA PHE A 62 21.49 -10.84 -2.27
C PHE A 62 21.90 -10.14 -3.57
N LEU A 63 21.02 -10.08 -4.58
CA LEU A 63 21.30 -9.39 -5.84
C LEU A 63 21.40 -7.87 -5.66
N SER A 64 20.80 -7.31 -4.60
CA SER A 64 20.98 -5.90 -4.26
C SER A 64 22.39 -5.55 -3.77
N GLN A 65 23.26 -6.52 -3.51
CA GLN A 65 24.66 -6.25 -3.18
C GLN A 65 25.50 -5.88 -4.42
N ASP A 66 25.07 -6.29 -5.61
CA ASP A 66 25.73 -5.89 -6.87
C ASP A 66 25.28 -4.47 -7.27
N LYS A 67 26.24 -3.54 -7.30
CA LYS A 67 26.05 -2.14 -7.69
C LYS A 67 25.39 -1.98 -9.07
N ARG A 68 25.56 -2.95 -9.98
CA ARG A 68 24.94 -2.93 -11.33
C ARG A 68 23.42 -2.99 -11.29
N THR A 69 22.84 -3.52 -10.21
CA THR A 69 21.38 -3.68 -10.10
C THR A 69 20.70 -2.43 -9.51
N HIS A 70 21.44 -1.57 -8.82
CA HIS A 70 20.88 -0.50 -7.98
C HIS A 70 19.97 0.46 -8.75
N ALA A 71 20.46 1.01 -9.87
CA ALA A 71 19.69 1.97 -10.67
C ALA A 71 18.37 1.37 -11.20
N GLY A 72 18.39 0.11 -11.66
CA GLY A 72 17.19 -0.58 -12.12
C GLY A 72 16.21 -0.93 -11.00
N LEU A 73 16.72 -1.37 -9.84
CA LEU A 73 15.90 -1.61 -8.65
C LEU A 73 15.26 -0.32 -8.12
N ASP A 74 15.98 0.81 -8.15
CA ASP A 74 15.45 2.13 -7.81
C ASP A 74 14.34 2.56 -8.75
N LEU A 75 14.54 2.39 -10.06
CA LEU A 75 13.54 2.71 -11.07
C LEU A 75 12.26 1.90 -10.86
N MET A 76 12.37 0.59 -10.62
CA MET A 76 11.20 -0.27 -10.35
C MET A 76 10.55 0.08 -9.01
N SER A 77 11.31 0.18 -7.92
CA SER A 77 10.77 0.45 -6.57
C SER A 77 10.09 1.81 -6.43
N GLN A 78 10.50 2.82 -7.21
CA GLN A 78 9.95 4.18 -7.12
C GLN A 78 9.10 4.58 -8.32
N THR A 79 9.62 4.46 -9.54
CA THR A 79 8.94 4.99 -10.74
C THR A 79 7.80 4.07 -11.16
N ALA A 80 8.03 2.75 -11.22
CA ALA A 80 6.96 1.81 -11.54
C ALA A 80 5.84 1.89 -10.50
N LEU A 81 6.19 2.03 -9.21
CA LEU A 81 5.23 2.30 -8.13
C LEU A 81 4.34 3.51 -8.42
N ARG A 82 4.95 4.67 -8.69
CA ARG A 82 4.23 5.93 -8.88
C ARG A 82 3.31 5.86 -10.10
N ILE A 83 3.77 5.28 -11.20
CA ILE A 83 2.96 5.09 -12.42
C ILE A 83 1.83 4.09 -12.14
N GLY A 84 2.12 2.98 -11.45
CA GLY A 84 1.11 2.00 -11.04
C GLY A 84 -0.02 2.65 -10.23
N ILE A 85 0.32 3.48 -9.23
CA ILE A 85 -0.67 4.23 -8.43
C ILE A 85 -1.53 5.13 -9.32
N VAL A 86 -0.93 5.86 -10.27
CA VAL A 86 -1.68 6.72 -11.19
C VAL A 86 -2.68 5.90 -12.01
N LEU A 87 -2.27 4.76 -12.56
CA LEU A 87 -3.11 3.88 -13.36
C LEU A 87 -4.26 3.23 -12.57
N VAL A 88 -4.10 3.01 -11.26
CA VAL A 88 -5.20 2.55 -10.39
C VAL A 88 -6.39 3.52 -10.43
N GLY A 89 -6.16 4.82 -10.68
CA GLY A 89 -7.24 5.80 -10.84
C GLY A 89 -8.21 5.47 -11.98
N ALA A 90 -7.78 4.72 -13.00
CA ALA A 90 -8.63 4.33 -14.12
C ALA A 90 -9.70 3.27 -13.76
N ARG A 91 -9.64 2.68 -12.56
CA ARG A 91 -10.64 1.74 -12.04
C ARG A 91 -11.73 2.42 -11.20
N ILE A 92 -11.58 3.71 -10.91
CA ILE A 92 -12.42 4.43 -9.94
C ILE A 92 -13.36 5.37 -10.68
N THR A 93 -14.65 5.36 -10.32
CA THR A 93 -15.64 6.30 -10.84
C THR A 93 -16.39 6.99 -9.70
N ALA A 94 -16.85 8.22 -9.92
CA ALA A 94 -17.69 8.94 -8.97
C ALA A 94 -19.05 8.23 -8.76
N ALA A 95 -19.54 7.48 -9.75
CA ALA A 95 -20.76 6.69 -9.62
C ALA A 95 -20.65 5.63 -8.51
N GLN A 96 -19.52 4.94 -8.39
CA GLN A 96 -19.29 3.97 -7.32
C GLN A 96 -19.38 4.60 -5.92
N LEU A 97 -18.99 5.87 -5.77
CA LEU A 97 -19.12 6.59 -4.50
C LEU A 97 -20.57 6.94 -4.18
N VAL A 98 -21.38 7.23 -5.21
CA VAL A 98 -22.81 7.52 -5.05
C VAL A 98 -23.57 6.24 -4.69
N ASP A 99 -23.26 5.12 -5.35
CA ASP A 99 -23.90 3.82 -5.13
C ASP A 99 -23.68 3.28 -3.71
N LEU A 100 -22.55 3.64 -3.08
CA LEU A 100 -22.26 3.25 -1.69
C LEU A 100 -23.24 3.87 -0.67
N GLY A 101 -23.82 5.04 -0.99
CA GLY A 101 -24.69 5.77 -0.08
C GLY A 101 -23.96 6.54 1.03
N PRO A 102 -24.62 7.56 1.62
CA PRO A 102 -23.98 8.49 2.55
C PRO A 102 -23.59 7.86 3.89
N LEU A 103 -24.41 6.95 4.41
CA LEU A 103 -24.15 6.30 5.71
C LEU A 103 -22.95 5.33 5.63
N PRO A 104 -22.90 4.35 4.71
CA PRO A 104 -21.72 3.49 4.58
C PRO A 104 -20.46 4.28 4.25
N PHE A 105 -20.55 5.35 3.44
CA PHE A 105 -19.41 6.25 3.17
C PHE A 105 -18.89 6.94 4.43
N ALA A 106 -19.78 7.51 5.26
CA ALA A 106 -19.39 8.18 6.50
C ALA A 106 -18.76 7.20 7.52
N LEU A 107 -19.36 6.01 7.66
CA LEU A 107 -18.80 4.93 8.49
C LEU A 107 -17.42 4.52 7.99
N LEU A 108 -17.25 4.35 6.68
CA LEU A 108 -15.98 3.98 6.07
C LEU A 108 -14.87 4.99 6.39
N VAL A 109 -15.14 6.29 6.19
CA VAL A 109 -14.19 7.37 6.51
C VAL A 109 -13.85 7.37 8.01
N ALA A 110 -14.85 7.23 8.88
CA ALA A 110 -14.65 7.18 10.32
C ALA A 110 -13.79 5.98 10.75
N ILE A 111 -14.06 4.79 10.19
CA ILE A 111 -13.27 3.57 10.43
C ILE A 111 -11.82 3.79 9.98
N MET A 112 -11.60 4.33 8.78
CA MET A 112 -10.24 4.57 8.27
C MET A 112 -9.44 5.50 9.19
N ILE A 113 -10.03 6.61 9.63
CA ILE A 113 -9.39 7.55 10.56
C ILE A 113 -9.13 6.87 11.90
N ALA A 114 -10.12 6.17 12.45
CA ALA A 114 -10.01 5.51 13.73
C ALA A 114 -8.92 4.43 13.73
N VAL A 115 -8.82 3.60 12.68
CA VAL A 115 -7.76 2.59 12.54
C VAL A 115 -6.38 3.24 12.57
N ILE A 116 -6.18 4.33 11.82
CA ILE A 116 -4.90 5.06 11.80
C ILE A 116 -4.59 5.62 13.19
N VAL A 117 -5.54 6.33 13.80
CA VAL A 117 -5.36 6.99 15.09
C VAL A 117 -5.10 5.99 16.21
N ILE A 118 -5.90 4.92 16.31
CA ILE A 118 -5.76 3.87 17.34
C ILE A 118 -4.42 3.17 17.18
N THR A 119 -4.02 2.84 15.95
CA THR A 119 -2.72 2.20 15.70
C THR A 119 -1.57 3.09 16.15
N VAL A 120 -1.57 4.38 15.79
CA VAL A 120 -0.54 5.34 16.20
C VAL A 120 -0.55 5.58 17.71
N ALA A 121 -1.73 5.65 18.34
CA ALA A 121 -1.86 5.81 19.78
C ALA A 121 -1.32 4.59 20.54
N SER A 122 -1.54 3.38 20.00
CA SER A 122 -1.05 2.13 20.57
C SER A 122 0.47 1.94 20.44
N ALA A 123 1.15 2.70 19.58
CA ALA A 123 2.57 2.52 19.27
C ALA A 123 3.47 2.50 20.53
N ARG A 124 3.18 3.38 21.50
CA ARG A 124 3.94 3.47 22.75
C ARG A 124 3.81 2.22 23.62
N LEU A 125 2.66 1.55 23.62
CA LEU A 125 2.42 0.34 24.40
C LEU A 125 3.36 -0.80 23.98
N PHE A 126 3.68 -0.86 22.69
CA PHE A 126 4.55 -1.89 22.11
C PHE A 126 6.00 -1.42 21.91
N ARG A 127 6.35 -0.23 22.44
CA ARG A 127 7.67 0.41 22.27
C ARG A 127 8.05 0.58 20.80
N GLN A 128 7.07 0.86 19.95
CA GLN A 128 7.23 1.08 18.52
C GLN A 128 7.25 2.57 18.19
N ASP A 129 7.93 2.90 17.10
CA ASP A 129 7.97 4.26 16.57
C ASP A 129 6.62 4.68 16.00
N ARG A 130 6.25 5.96 16.19
CA ARG A 130 4.97 6.50 15.73
C ARG A 130 4.86 6.53 14.21
N HIS A 131 5.96 6.74 13.48
CA HIS A 131 5.97 6.70 12.02
C HIS A 131 5.83 5.27 11.50
N ALA A 132 6.44 4.28 12.16
CA ALA A 132 6.21 2.88 11.83
C ALA A 132 4.75 2.46 12.10
N ALA A 133 4.16 2.91 13.21
CA ALA A 133 2.74 2.66 13.48
C ALA A 133 1.80 3.40 12.52
N LEU A 134 2.14 4.62 12.10
CA LEU A 134 1.41 5.36 11.07
C LEU A 134 1.47 4.64 9.72
N LEU A 135 2.64 4.12 9.34
CA LEU A 135 2.82 3.31 8.14
C LEU A 135 1.92 2.07 8.19
N ALA A 136 1.97 1.29 9.27
CA ALA A 136 1.16 0.08 9.42
C ALA A 136 -0.35 0.37 9.46
N GLY A 137 -0.77 1.36 10.25
CA GLY A 137 -2.17 1.76 10.39
C GLY A 137 -2.74 2.34 9.10
N GLY A 138 -2.01 3.23 8.43
CA GLY A 138 -2.44 3.83 7.16
C GLY A 138 -2.45 2.84 6.01
N ALA A 139 -1.46 1.93 5.95
CA ALA A 139 -1.46 0.85 4.99
C ALA A 139 -2.67 -0.06 5.18
N THR A 140 -2.94 -0.49 6.42
CA THR A 140 -4.10 -1.32 6.78
C THR A 140 -5.43 -0.62 6.46
N ALA A 141 -5.57 0.66 6.83
CA ALA A 141 -6.81 1.42 6.69
C ALA A 141 -7.19 1.73 5.24
N ILE A 142 -6.24 1.83 4.31
CA ILE A 142 -6.51 2.27 2.93
C ILE A 142 -6.60 1.09 1.96
N CYS A 143 -5.45 0.53 1.53
CA CYS A 143 -5.41 -0.51 0.50
C CYS A 143 -4.20 -1.46 0.60
N GLY A 144 -3.60 -1.55 1.79
CA GLY A 144 -2.46 -2.42 2.07
C GLY A 144 -1.18 -1.93 1.41
N ALA A 145 -0.67 -2.69 0.44
CA ALA A 145 0.66 -2.52 -0.14
C ALA A 145 0.87 -1.15 -0.81
N SER A 146 -0.04 -0.72 -1.68
CA SER A 146 0.07 0.58 -2.38
C SER A 146 0.02 1.77 -1.42
N ALA A 147 -0.77 1.68 -0.35
CA ALA A 147 -0.80 2.68 0.70
C ALA A 147 0.49 2.69 1.53
N ALA A 148 1.05 1.52 1.88
CA ALA A 148 2.33 1.41 2.57
C ALA A 148 3.45 2.08 1.75
N LEU A 149 3.52 1.78 0.46
CA LEU A 149 4.51 2.33 -0.47
C LEU A 149 4.37 3.86 -0.58
N ALA A 150 3.15 4.39 -0.69
CA ALA A 150 2.91 5.83 -0.75
C ALA A 150 3.23 6.55 0.57
N LEU A 151 2.82 5.98 1.70
CA LEU A 151 3.13 6.51 3.04
C LEU A 151 4.64 6.49 3.31
N TYR A 152 5.35 5.43 2.91
CA TYR A 152 6.79 5.34 3.02
C TYR A 152 7.49 6.50 2.28
N SER A 153 7.04 6.79 1.05
CA SER A 153 7.57 7.92 0.26
C SER A 153 7.30 9.30 0.88
N LEU A 154 6.24 9.42 1.70
CA LEU A 154 5.85 10.66 2.36
C LEU A 154 6.55 10.84 3.72
N ILE A 155 6.70 9.75 4.47
CA ILE A 155 7.36 9.72 5.78
C ILE A 155 8.88 9.87 5.64
N GLY A 156 9.46 9.23 4.63
CA GLY A 156 10.89 9.22 4.38
C GLY A 156 11.65 8.11 5.11
N ASP A 157 12.71 7.64 4.47
CA ASP A 157 13.61 6.57 4.94
C ASP A 157 14.35 6.90 6.25
N LYS A 158 14.60 8.19 6.52
CA LYS A 158 15.20 8.66 7.79
C LYS A 158 14.32 8.41 9.01
N ARG A 159 13.00 8.31 8.82
CA ARG A 159 12.02 8.13 9.91
C ARG A 159 11.55 6.68 10.04
N VAL A 160 11.47 5.97 8.92
CA VAL A 160 11.15 4.55 8.88
C VAL A 160 12.21 3.85 8.04
N ASP A 161 12.99 2.98 8.66
CA ASP A 161 13.97 2.20 7.94
C ASP A 161 13.31 1.21 6.97
N GLN A 162 14.07 0.77 5.97
CA GLN A 162 13.57 -0.14 4.95
C GLN A 162 13.16 -1.52 5.51
N ALA A 163 13.76 -1.94 6.63
CA ALA A 163 13.44 -3.23 7.24
C ALA A 163 12.02 -3.20 7.83
N ARG A 164 11.67 -2.17 8.60
CA ARG A 164 10.31 -1.94 9.14
C ARG A 164 9.28 -1.79 8.03
N PHE A 165 9.65 -1.07 6.96
CA PHE A 165 8.77 -0.95 5.79
C PHE A 165 8.48 -2.30 5.15
N THR A 166 9.53 -3.12 4.94
CA THR A 166 9.39 -4.45 4.35
C THR A 166 8.59 -5.39 5.27
N LEU A 167 8.83 -5.38 6.59
CA LEU A 167 8.03 -6.14 7.55
C LEU A 167 6.56 -5.72 7.56
N THR A 168 6.29 -4.41 7.43
CA THR A 168 4.93 -3.90 7.33
C THR A 168 4.24 -4.46 6.09
N LEU A 169 4.93 -4.47 4.95
CA LEU A 169 4.41 -5.05 3.71
C LEU A 169 4.13 -6.54 3.86
N VAL A 170 5.08 -7.33 4.41
CA VAL A 170 4.91 -8.77 4.65
C VAL A 170 3.73 -9.01 5.58
N GLY A 171 3.72 -8.37 6.75
CA GLY A 171 2.72 -8.58 7.78
C GLY A 171 1.31 -8.24 7.31
N ILE A 172 1.15 -7.13 6.57
CA ILE A 172 -0.16 -6.74 6.02
C ILE A 172 -0.63 -7.72 4.95
N THR A 173 0.26 -8.17 4.07
CA THR A 173 -0.12 -9.15 3.04
C THR A 173 -0.54 -10.48 3.65
N VAL A 174 0.19 -10.97 4.67
CA VAL A 174 -0.18 -12.17 5.42
C VAL A 174 -1.50 -11.96 6.15
N ALA A 175 -1.66 -10.85 6.88
CA ALA A 175 -2.90 -10.52 7.58
C ALA A 175 -4.10 -10.43 6.62
N SER A 176 -3.90 -9.89 5.43
CA SER A 176 -4.92 -9.78 4.39
C SER A 176 -5.30 -11.14 3.79
N ALA A 177 -4.33 -12.05 3.60
CA ALA A 177 -4.59 -13.43 3.16
C ALA A 177 -5.40 -14.22 4.21
N LEU A 178 -5.03 -14.07 5.49
CA LEU A 178 -5.78 -14.65 6.60
C LEU A 178 -7.20 -14.08 6.65
N ALA A 179 -7.34 -12.76 6.51
CA ALA A 179 -8.63 -12.08 6.51
C ALA A 179 -9.55 -12.55 5.36
N MET A 180 -9.02 -12.72 4.15
CA MET A 180 -9.78 -13.25 3.00
C MET A 180 -10.32 -14.65 3.24
N THR A 181 -9.57 -15.48 3.96
CA THR A 181 -9.99 -16.85 4.26
C THR A 181 -10.98 -16.89 5.42
N LEU A 182 -10.73 -16.09 6.47
CA LEU A 182 -11.49 -16.18 7.73
C LEU A 182 -12.75 -15.32 7.74
N TYR A 183 -12.73 -14.11 7.17
CA TYR A 183 -13.83 -13.14 7.33
C TYR A 183 -15.13 -13.57 6.66
N PRO A 184 -15.15 -14.18 5.46
CA PRO A 184 -16.39 -14.71 4.88
C PRO A 184 -17.03 -15.79 5.77
N VAL A 185 -16.21 -16.68 6.34
CA VAL A 185 -16.68 -17.72 7.26
C VAL A 185 -17.26 -17.08 8.54
N LEU A 186 -16.55 -16.11 9.12
CA LEU A 186 -17.04 -15.38 10.30
C LEU A 186 -18.35 -14.63 10.00
N ALA A 187 -18.46 -13.97 8.84
CA ALA A 187 -19.68 -13.30 8.43
C ALA A 187 -20.87 -14.27 8.32
N ALA A 188 -20.64 -15.47 7.79
CA ALA A 188 -21.68 -16.49 7.65
C ALA A 188 -22.14 -17.02 9.00
N GLN A 189 -21.19 -17.27 9.91
CA GLN A 189 -21.48 -17.76 11.26
C GLN A 189 -22.19 -16.70 12.13
N LEU A 190 -21.97 -15.42 11.85
CA LEU A 190 -22.68 -14.31 12.49
C LEU A 190 -24.04 -14.03 11.84
N GLY A 191 -24.41 -14.72 10.77
CA GLY A 191 -25.68 -14.55 10.07
C GLY A 191 -25.83 -13.18 9.40
N LEU A 192 -24.71 -12.57 8.97
CA LEU A 192 -24.73 -11.27 8.30
C LEU A 192 -25.45 -11.35 6.96
N THR A 193 -26.18 -10.30 6.61
CA THR A 193 -26.76 -10.17 5.26
C THR A 193 -25.68 -9.92 4.21
N ASP A 194 -25.99 -10.08 2.93
CA ASP A 194 -25.04 -9.84 1.84
C ASP A 194 -24.42 -8.43 1.88
N ALA A 195 -25.23 -7.41 2.17
CA ALA A 195 -24.76 -6.04 2.28
C ALA A 195 -23.81 -5.84 3.48
N GLN A 196 -24.14 -6.44 4.62
CA GLN A 196 -23.33 -6.35 5.83
C GLN A 196 -22.00 -7.11 5.67
N ALA A 197 -22.05 -8.33 5.13
CA ALA A 197 -20.87 -9.13 4.83
C ALA A 197 -19.97 -8.43 3.79
N GLY A 198 -20.56 -7.90 2.72
CA GLY A 198 -19.86 -7.13 1.70
C GLY A 198 -19.18 -5.88 2.29
N PHE A 199 -19.87 -5.14 3.14
CA PHE A 199 -19.30 -3.98 3.84
C PHE A 199 -18.15 -4.38 4.76
N LEU A 200 -18.35 -5.38 5.62
CA LEU A 200 -17.32 -5.90 6.53
C LEU A 200 -16.06 -6.28 5.75
N ILE A 201 -16.20 -7.11 4.73
CA ILE A 201 -15.09 -7.65 3.94
C ILE A 201 -14.37 -6.53 3.19
N GLY A 202 -15.11 -5.67 2.48
CA GLY A 202 -14.54 -4.54 1.73
C GLY A 202 -13.84 -3.51 2.63
N ALA A 203 -14.40 -3.25 3.82
CA ALA A 203 -13.89 -2.26 4.76
C ALA A 203 -12.70 -2.77 5.60
N SER A 204 -12.53 -4.08 5.79
CA SER A 204 -11.52 -4.64 6.71
C SER A 204 -10.39 -5.42 6.05
N ILE A 205 -10.61 -6.10 4.92
CA ILE A 205 -9.51 -6.75 4.19
C ILE A 205 -8.58 -5.66 3.65
N HIS A 206 -7.27 -5.87 3.59
CA HIS A 206 -6.31 -4.82 3.25
C HIS A 206 -6.11 -4.69 1.74
N ASP A 207 -5.87 -5.81 1.07
CA ASP A 207 -5.63 -5.90 -0.37
C ASP A 207 -6.92 -5.82 -1.18
N VAL A 208 -6.85 -5.23 -2.37
CA VAL A 208 -8.02 -5.03 -3.25
C VAL A 208 -8.54 -6.35 -3.81
N ALA A 209 -7.67 -7.17 -4.38
CA ALA A 209 -8.06 -8.42 -5.03
C ALA A 209 -8.58 -9.42 -3.99
N GLN A 210 -7.94 -9.47 -2.83
CA GLN A 210 -8.38 -10.34 -1.74
C GLN A 210 -9.71 -9.91 -1.11
N ALA A 211 -9.99 -8.60 -1.04
CA ALA A 211 -11.27 -8.12 -0.54
C ALA A 211 -12.42 -8.48 -1.49
N ILE A 212 -12.21 -8.25 -2.79
CA ILE A 212 -13.18 -8.61 -3.82
C ILE A 212 -13.40 -10.13 -3.83
N GLY A 213 -12.32 -10.91 -3.86
CA GLY A 213 -12.39 -12.37 -3.81
C GLY A 213 -13.08 -12.88 -2.56
N GLY A 214 -12.76 -12.33 -1.38
CA GLY A 214 -13.43 -12.67 -0.13
C GLY A 214 -14.94 -12.39 -0.17
N GLY A 215 -15.35 -11.27 -0.77
CA GLY A 215 -16.76 -10.91 -0.90
C GLY A 215 -17.52 -11.89 -1.79
N PHE A 216 -16.97 -12.20 -2.97
CA PHE A 216 -17.57 -13.17 -3.90
C PHE A 216 -17.56 -14.61 -3.35
N SER A 217 -16.61 -14.96 -2.49
CA SER A 217 -16.61 -16.23 -1.76
C SER A 217 -17.73 -16.34 -0.73
N PHE A 218 -18.29 -15.21 -0.28
CA PHE A 218 -19.49 -15.20 0.57
C PHE A 218 -20.76 -15.32 -0.28
N SER A 219 -20.97 -14.38 -1.21
CA SER A 219 -22.08 -14.39 -2.18
C SER A 219 -21.81 -13.39 -3.31
N ALA A 220 -22.52 -13.52 -4.45
CA ALA A 220 -22.38 -12.57 -5.55
C ALA A 220 -22.73 -11.11 -5.16
N PRO A 221 -23.87 -10.85 -4.48
CA PRO A 221 -24.21 -9.49 -4.04
C PRO A 221 -23.21 -8.93 -3.00
N ALA A 222 -22.70 -9.77 -2.08
CA ALA A 222 -21.68 -9.35 -1.13
C ALA A 222 -20.37 -8.97 -1.84
N GLY A 223 -19.99 -9.69 -2.90
CA GLY A 223 -18.85 -9.36 -3.75
C GLY A 223 -18.96 -8.00 -4.43
N GLU A 224 -20.14 -7.65 -4.93
CA GLU A 224 -20.40 -6.33 -5.53
C GLU A 224 -20.27 -5.21 -4.48
N VAL A 225 -20.89 -5.37 -3.30
CA VAL A 225 -20.79 -4.40 -2.20
C VAL A 225 -19.34 -4.27 -1.72
N ALA A 226 -18.63 -5.39 -1.53
CA ALA A 226 -17.22 -5.38 -1.11
C ALA A 226 -16.34 -4.64 -2.13
N THR A 227 -16.63 -4.81 -3.43
CA THR A 227 -15.93 -4.11 -4.51
C THR A 227 -16.13 -2.60 -4.40
N ILE A 228 -17.38 -2.15 -4.24
CA ILE A 228 -17.70 -0.71 -4.11
C ILE A 228 -17.00 -0.11 -2.89
N VAL A 229 -17.12 -0.76 -1.73
CA VAL A 229 -16.51 -0.31 -0.47
C VAL A 229 -14.98 -0.24 -0.60
N LYS A 230 -14.36 -1.27 -1.18
CA LYS A 230 -12.91 -1.34 -1.36
C LYS A 230 -12.40 -0.27 -2.34
N LEU A 231 -13.04 -0.12 -3.50
CA LEU A 231 -12.64 0.90 -4.48
C LEU A 231 -12.83 2.31 -3.92
N THR A 232 -13.86 2.53 -3.10
CA THR A 232 -14.03 3.79 -2.37
C THR A 232 -12.86 4.06 -1.42
N ARG A 233 -12.36 3.07 -0.67
CA ARG A 233 -11.15 3.23 0.17
C ARG A 233 -9.92 3.58 -0.67
N VAL A 234 -9.77 2.98 -1.85
CA VAL A 234 -8.68 3.30 -2.78
C VAL A 234 -8.82 4.73 -3.29
N ALA A 235 -10.03 5.20 -3.61
CA ALA A 235 -10.29 6.59 -3.99
C ALA A 235 -9.90 7.57 -2.87
N LEU A 236 -10.17 7.17 -1.63
CA LEU A 236 -9.82 7.94 -0.42
C LEU A 236 -8.32 7.89 -0.07
N LEU A 237 -7.48 7.17 -0.83
CA LEU A 237 -6.01 7.18 -0.66
C LEU A 237 -5.46 8.60 -0.78
N ALA A 238 -5.80 9.32 -1.85
CA ALA A 238 -5.29 10.67 -2.09
C ALA A 238 -5.63 11.66 -0.96
N PRO A 239 -6.90 11.83 -0.53
CA PRO A 239 -7.22 12.72 0.58
C PRO A 239 -6.61 12.26 1.91
N MET A 240 -6.54 10.95 2.19
CA MET A 240 -5.89 10.47 3.41
C MET A 240 -4.39 10.74 3.44
N LEU A 241 -3.68 10.52 2.33
CA LEU A 241 -2.26 10.87 2.22
C LEU A 241 -2.03 12.37 2.41
N MET A 242 -2.93 13.21 1.88
CA MET A 242 -2.86 14.65 2.10
C MET A 242 -3.01 15.02 3.59
N LEU A 243 -3.98 14.42 4.28
CA LEU A 243 -4.16 14.63 5.73
C LEU A 243 -2.92 14.19 6.52
N VAL A 244 -2.36 13.03 6.19
CA VAL A 244 -1.13 12.53 6.82
C VAL A 244 0.05 13.46 6.52
N GLY A 245 0.18 13.95 5.29
CA GLY A 245 1.25 14.88 4.90
C GLY A 245 1.17 16.21 5.64
N LEU A 246 -0.03 16.76 5.79
CA LEU A 246 -0.30 17.96 6.59
C LEU A 246 0.05 17.75 8.06
N TRP A 247 -0.28 16.59 8.61
CA TRP A 247 0.06 16.23 9.99
C TRP A 247 1.58 16.12 10.20
N LEU A 248 2.29 15.45 9.29
CA LEU A 248 3.75 15.34 9.33
C LEU A 248 4.44 16.70 9.20
N ALA A 249 3.92 17.60 8.37
CA ALA A 249 4.45 18.94 8.18
C ALA A 249 4.31 19.82 9.45
N ARG A 250 3.26 19.62 10.24
CA ARG A 250 3.05 20.33 11.52
C ARG A 250 3.97 19.84 12.64
N SER A 251 4.51 18.63 12.54
CA SER A 251 5.41 18.05 13.53
C SER A 251 6.88 18.50 13.39
N LYS A 252 7.18 19.53 12.60
CA LYS A 252 8.54 20.09 12.51
C LYS A 252 8.84 21.07 13.63
N ASP A 253 9.69 20.62 14.55
CA ASP A 253 10.69 21.42 15.28
C ASP A 253 11.68 22.05 14.29
N ASP A 254 11.26 23.04 13.50
CA ASP A 254 12.19 23.91 12.76
C ASP A 254 11.96 25.36 13.20
N ALA A 255 12.81 25.79 14.13
CA ALA A 255 13.04 27.18 14.48
C ALA A 255 13.71 27.92 13.30
N ALA A 256 12.94 28.26 12.26
CA ALA A 256 13.31 29.29 11.30
C ALA A 256 12.05 29.79 10.57
N GLY A 257 11.81 31.10 10.64
CA GLY A 257 10.56 31.74 10.25
C GLY A 257 10.13 31.57 8.79
N LYS A 258 8.81 31.73 8.60
CA LYS A 258 8.14 32.03 7.32
C LYS A 258 8.45 31.07 6.15
N ALA A 259 8.01 29.82 6.27
CA ALA A 259 7.75 28.99 5.09
C ALA A 259 6.24 28.95 4.82
N ARG A 260 5.78 29.76 3.85
CA ARG A 260 4.52 29.50 3.14
C ARG A 260 4.64 28.07 2.61
N ILE A 261 3.96 27.12 3.22
CA ILE A 261 4.05 25.70 2.87
C ILE A 261 3.58 25.55 1.42
N PRO A 262 4.45 25.34 0.41
CA PRO A 262 3.95 24.82 -0.83
C PRO A 262 3.77 23.33 -0.53
N LEU A 263 2.55 22.93 -0.21
CA LEU A 263 2.16 21.53 -0.20
C LEU A 263 2.30 21.03 -1.64
N ARG A 264 3.53 20.73 -2.08
CA ARG A 264 3.79 20.11 -3.36
C ARG A 264 3.36 18.66 -3.21
N LEU A 265 2.05 18.44 -3.36
CA LEU A 265 1.47 17.13 -3.45
C LEU A 265 2.30 16.33 -4.47
N PRO A 266 2.76 15.11 -4.12
CA PRO A 266 3.49 14.28 -5.06
C PRO A 266 2.73 14.16 -6.38
N TRP A 267 3.43 14.31 -7.50
CA TRP A 267 2.81 14.38 -8.81
C TRP A 267 1.91 13.16 -9.11
N PHE A 268 2.24 11.98 -8.58
CA PHE A 268 1.49 10.75 -8.79
C PHE A 268 0.13 10.76 -8.08
N ILE A 269 -0.01 11.50 -6.97
CA ILE A 269 -1.30 11.71 -6.31
C ILE A 269 -2.20 12.58 -7.19
N LEU A 270 -1.63 13.65 -7.77
CA LEU A 270 -2.33 14.50 -8.73
C LEU A 270 -2.71 13.72 -9.99
N GLY A 271 -1.81 12.88 -10.51
CA GLY A 271 -2.06 12.02 -11.66
C GLY A 271 -3.18 11.00 -11.39
N PHE A 272 -3.18 10.35 -10.23
CA PHE A 272 -4.26 9.46 -9.80
C PHE A 272 -5.61 10.18 -9.76
N LEU A 273 -5.67 11.36 -9.13
CA LEU A 273 -6.90 12.14 -9.02
C LEU A 273 -7.39 12.61 -10.39
N ALA A 274 -6.49 13.01 -11.27
CA ALA A 274 -6.82 13.41 -12.63
C ALA A 274 -7.41 12.25 -13.45
N ILE A 275 -6.79 11.07 -13.43
CA ILE A 275 -7.33 9.90 -14.15
C ILE A 275 -8.68 9.47 -13.57
N ALA A 276 -8.84 9.45 -12.25
CA ALA A 276 -10.12 9.12 -11.61
C ALA A 276 -11.22 10.13 -11.99
N ALA A 277 -10.90 11.42 -12.04
CA ALA A 277 -11.83 12.45 -12.49
C ALA A 277 -12.20 12.28 -13.98
N ILE A 278 -11.23 12.01 -14.84
CA ILE A 278 -11.47 11.75 -16.27
C ILE A 278 -12.39 10.54 -16.45
N ASN A 279 -12.10 9.42 -15.76
CA ASN A 279 -12.91 8.21 -15.80
C ASN A 279 -14.32 8.41 -15.24
N SER A 280 -14.53 9.43 -14.42
CA SER A 280 -15.84 9.79 -13.87
C SER A 280 -16.63 10.72 -14.79
N LEU A 281 -15.97 11.54 -15.60
CA LEU A 281 -16.59 12.52 -16.51
C LEU A 281 -16.80 11.96 -17.92
N VAL A 282 -15.91 11.07 -18.35
CA VAL A 282 -15.88 10.48 -19.68
C VAL A 282 -15.93 8.97 -19.53
N ALA A 283 -16.89 8.33 -20.19
CA ALA A 283 -16.95 6.87 -20.24
C ALA A 283 -15.73 6.34 -21.03
N ILE A 284 -14.70 5.91 -20.30
CA ILE A 284 -13.53 5.27 -20.88
C ILE A 284 -13.94 3.86 -21.35
N PRO A 285 -13.59 3.43 -22.57
CA PRO A 285 -13.90 2.08 -23.03
C PRO A 285 -13.32 1.00 -22.11
N LYS A 286 -14.12 -0.05 -21.82
CA LYS A 286 -13.72 -1.17 -20.94
C LYS A 286 -12.32 -1.76 -21.26
N PRO A 287 -11.94 -1.98 -22.54
CA PRO A 287 -10.60 -2.51 -22.85
C PRO A 287 -9.45 -1.62 -22.35
N VAL A 288 -9.65 -0.29 -22.33
CA VAL A 288 -8.65 0.66 -21.86
C VAL A 288 -8.57 0.63 -20.33
N THR A 289 -9.70 0.60 -19.63
CA THR A 289 -9.71 0.50 -18.16
C THR A 289 -9.14 -0.83 -17.66
N ASP A 290 -9.41 -1.93 -18.38
CA ASP A 290 -8.88 -3.25 -18.05
C ASP A 290 -7.38 -3.34 -18.34
N GLY A 291 -6.93 -2.82 -19.49
CA GLY A 291 -5.50 -2.72 -19.80
C GLY A 291 -4.73 -1.86 -18.80
N ALA A 292 -5.29 -0.71 -18.41
CA ALA A 292 -4.70 0.16 -17.38
C ALA A 292 -4.55 -0.56 -16.04
N ALA A 293 -5.54 -1.37 -15.66
CA ALA A 293 -5.50 -2.11 -14.43
C ALA A 293 -4.52 -3.29 -14.44
N THR A 294 -4.42 -4.04 -15.54
CA THR A 294 -3.39 -5.08 -15.70
C THR A 294 -2.00 -4.46 -15.65
N ALA A 295 -1.80 -3.31 -16.31
CA ALA A 295 -0.55 -2.57 -16.25
C ALA A 295 -0.26 -2.07 -14.82
N ALA A 296 -1.26 -1.55 -14.11
CA ALA A 296 -1.12 -1.13 -12.72
C ALA A 296 -0.67 -2.28 -11.81
N GLN A 297 -1.32 -3.45 -11.92
CA GLN A 297 -0.96 -4.65 -11.16
C GLN A 297 0.47 -5.10 -11.45
N ALA A 298 0.87 -5.14 -12.72
CA ALA A 298 2.23 -5.51 -13.13
C ALA A 298 3.29 -4.54 -12.58
N LEU A 299 3.05 -3.22 -12.71
CA LEU A 299 3.97 -2.18 -12.22
C LEU A 299 4.10 -2.19 -10.69
N LEU A 300 2.99 -2.41 -9.97
CA LEU A 300 3.01 -2.54 -8.51
C LEU A 300 3.72 -3.81 -8.07
N LEU A 301 3.54 -4.94 -8.76
CA LEU A 301 4.28 -6.16 -8.50
C LEU A 301 5.78 -5.97 -8.68
N LEU A 302 6.20 -5.36 -9.80
CA LEU A 302 7.60 -5.01 -10.04
C LEU A 302 8.17 -4.12 -8.93
N ALA A 303 7.41 -3.10 -8.50
CA ALA A 303 7.83 -2.22 -7.42
C ALA A 303 7.99 -2.96 -6.09
N ILE A 304 7.08 -3.86 -5.75
CA ILE A 304 7.10 -4.66 -4.52
C ILE A 304 8.29 -5.63 -4.54
N VAL A 305 8.49 -6.34 -5.65
CA VAL A 305 9.64 -7.24 -5.84
C VAL A 305 10.95 -6.48 -5.71
N ALA A 306 11.11 -5.35 -6.40
CA ALA A 306 12.33 -4.54 -6.32
C ALA A 306 12.57 -4.00 -4.90
N THR A 307 11.52 -3.58 -4.21
CA THR A 307 11.59 -3.14 -2.81
C THR A 307 12.06 -4.26 -1.89
N ALA A 308 11.50 -5.45 -2.07
CA ALA A 308 11.82 -6.65 -1.31
C ALA A 308 13.27 -7.11 -1.55
N MET A 309 13.75 -7.06 -2.80
CA MET A 309 15.14 -7.36 -3.14
C MET A 309 16.13 -6.40 -2.50
N LYS A 310 15.76 -5.12 -2.39
CA LYS A 310 16.60 -4.13 -1.70
C LYS A 310 16.57 -4.31 -0.18
N ALA A 311 15.71 -5.16 0.38
CA ALA A 311 15.60 -5.32 1.82
C ALA A 311 16.82 -6.03 2.39
N ARG A 312 17.25 -5.58 3.57
CA ARG A 312 18.36 -6.18 4.31
C ARG A 312 17.82 -7.29 5.20
N LEU A 313 17.86 -8.54 4.73
CA LEU A 313 17.27 -9.68 5.41
C LEU A 313 17.75 -9.85 6.86
N HIS A 314 19.05 -9.60 7.13
CA HIS A 314 19.59 -9.61 8.50
C HIS A 314 18.85 -8.63 9.42
N LEU A 315 18.58 -7.40 8.96
CA LEU A 315 17.84 -6.40 9.74
C LEU A 315 16.38 -6.79 9.96
N LEU A 316 15.80 -7.62 9.09
CA LEU A 316 14.44 -8.15 9.27
C LEU A 316 14.41 -9.21 10.37
N LEU A 317 15.39 -10.11 10.37
CA LEU A 317 15.52 -11.18 11.37
C LEU A 317 15.87 -10.62 12.76
N ASP A 318 16.60 -9.51 12.81
CA ASP A 318 16.91 -8.80 14.06
C ASP A 318 15.67 -8.08 14.64
N GLN A 319 14.58 -7.96 13.89
CA GLN A 319 13.35 -7.38 14.41
C GLN A 319 12.56 -8.41 15.22
N GLY A 320 12.41 -8.14 16.52
CA GLY A 320 11.56 -8.94 17.39
C GLY A 320 10.07 -8.86 17.02
N TRP A 321 9.28 -9.81 17.54
CA TRP A 321 7.83 -9.91 17.29
C TRP A 321 7.04 -8.63 17.51
N ARG A 322 7.53 -7.71 18.37
CA ARG A 322 6.92 -6.41 18.65
C ARG A 322 6.75 -5.54 17.41
N SER A 323 7.55 -5.73 16.36
CA SER A 323 7.42 -4.98 15.11
C SER A 323 6.15 -5.33 14.32
N PHE A 324 5.54 -6.48 14.59
CA PHE A 324 4.23 -6.84 14.03
C PHE A 324 3.05 -6.27 14.83
N ALA A 325 3.27 -5.80 16.06
CA ALA A 325 2.20 -5.34 16.93
C ALA A 325 1.33 -4.22 16.31
N PRO A 326 1.89 -3.19 15.64
CA PRO A 326 1.07 -2.18 14.97
C PRO A 326 0.18 -2.77 13.86
N ILE A 327 0.66 -3.78 13.14
CA ILE A 327 -0.10 -4.45 12.07
C ILE A 327 -1.26 -5.24 12.69
N ILE A 328 -1.01 -5.97 13.77
CA ILE A 328 -2.02 -6.74 14.50
C ILE A 328 -3.09 -5.79 15.05
N VAL A 329 -2.68 -4.71 15.72
CA VAL A 329 -3.62 -3.71 16.25
C VAL A 329 -4.45 -3.11 15.13
N ALA A 330 -3.83 -2.70 14.02
CA ALA A 330 -4.53 -2.12 12.90
C ALA A 330 -5.53 -3.11 12.29
N THR A 331 -5.12 -4.36 12.07
CA THR A 331 -5.96 -5.42 11.50
C THR A 331 -7.16 -5.72 12.38
N VAL A 332 -6.94 -5.94 13.68
CA VAL A 332 -8.00 -6.24 14.65
C VAL A 332 -8.94 -5.05 14.78
N THR A 333 -8.41 -3.83 14.87
CA THR A 333 -9.21 -2.61 14.97
C THR A 333 -10.04 -2.42 13.71
N SER A 334 -9.45 -2.65 12.52
CA SER A 334 -10.17 -2.57 11.25
C SER A 334 -11.30 -3.59 11.20
N PHE A 335 -11.06 -4.84 11.60
CA PHE A 335 -12.10 -5.86 11.65
C PHE A 335 -13.24 -5.48 12.61
N LEU A 336 -12.93 -5.14 13.86
CA LEU A 336 -13.93 -4.83 14.87
C LEU A 336 -14.78 -3.60 14.50
N LEU A 337 -14.15 -2.53 14.02
CA LEU A 337 -14.88 -1.33 13.62
C LEU A 337 -15.67 -1.54 12.34
N SER A 338 -15.15 -2.30 11.37
CA SER A 338 -15.91 -2.67 10.17
C SER A 338 -17.09 -3.60 10.49
N LEU A 339 -16.94 -4.50 11.46
CA LEU A 339 -18.05 -5.36 11.92
C LEU A 339 -19.11 -4.53 12.63
N GLY A 340 -18.70 -3.64 13.55
CA GLY A 340 -19.62 -2.70 14.18
C GLY A 340 -20.33 -1.81 13.16
N GLY A 341 -19.62 -1.32 12.16
CA GLY A 341 -20.19 -0.55 11.05
C GLY A 341 -21.16 -1.36 10.20
N ALA A 342 -20.83 -2.61 9.88
CA ALA A 342 -21.70 -3.50 9.13
C ALA A 342 -23.02 -3.77 9.88
N LEU A 343 -22.97 -3.97 11.20
CA LEU A 343 -24.18 -4.20 12.01
C LEU A 343 -25.10 -2.97 12.13
N LEU A 344 -24.61 -1.79 11.76
CA LEU A 344 -25.41 -0.55 11.72
C LEU A 344 -26.07 -0.31 10.35
N LEU A 345 -25.76 -1.14 9.34
CA LEU A 345 -26.35 -1.13 8.00
C LEU A 345 -27.48 -2.16 7.91
#